data_AF-F8Q6F0-F1
#
_entry.id   AF-F8Q6F0-F1
#
_cell.length_a   1.000
_cell.length_b   1.000
_cell.length_c   1.000
_cell.angle_alpha   90.00
_cell.angle_beta   90.00
_cell.angle_gamma   90.00
#
_symmetry.space_group_name_H-M   'P 1'
#
loop_
_entity.id
_entity.type
_entity.pdbx_description
1 polymer ?
#
loop_
_entity_poly.entity_id
_entity_poly.type
_entity_poly.pdbx_seq_one_letter_code
_entity_poly.pdbx_strand_id
1 'polypeptide(L)'
;MAINMQAATVPSVLLPEILNFSPQLLLDDIINHANDAITLAVNGMEEFLQRWADERAAAVEEDWDSTQEVEQGLVAFQTLLESHADIAFDFFELWSLRNIFAIPASLPIVVPHQKGNNLEYPPERETELLAELEDLRRKIDTQRRLNRLYQRAVRRSSSKLRRSQTYTNRIAFLQSPQCRELAAIPDHLEMMFNSVSSLPTLDPSSTILSKLPIPDHSKRPWETNKTGYIDWAVKQLLTKAKQDDGATIDSNSTVTGMVEATSSVGTARDLKHALQVGMPSSIPSRAGGARDRGDVAEAHE
;
A
#
# COMPACT_ATOMS: atom_id res chain seq x y z
N MET A 1 39.05 -64.25 28.24
CA MET A 1 39.19 -63.29 27.13
C MET A 1 38.23 -62.15 27.45
N ALA A 2 38.72 -61.16 28.19
CA ALA A 2 37.91 -60.06 28.71
C ALA A 2 37.69 -59.04 27.60
N ILE A 3 36.49 -59.03 27.01
CA ILE A 3 36.09 -57.95 26.11
C ILE A 3 35.71 -56.78 27.02
N ASN A 4 36.65 -55.88 27.25
CA ASN A 4 36.41 -54.60 27.90
C ASN A 4 35.57 -53.73 26.95
N MET A 5 34.26 -53.99 26.87
CA MET A 5 33.29 -53.21 26.10
C MET A 5 32.82 -52.00 26.92
N GLN A 6 33.74 -51.15 27.36
CA GLN A 6 33.40 -49.73 27.45
C GLN A 6 33.68 -49.16 26.07
N ALA A 7 32.82 -49.52 25.11
CA ALA A 7 32.83 -48.90 23.80
C ALA A 7 32.58 -47.41 24.04
N ALA A 8 33.54 -46.56 23.68
CA ALA A 8 33.36 -45.13 23.70
C ALA A 8 32.05 -44.82 22.96
N THR A 9 31.06 -44.30 23.68
CA THR A 9 29.80 -43.87 23.10
C THR A 9 29.99 -42.47 22.55
N VAL A 10 29.37 -42.23 21.41
CA VAL A 10 29.25 -40.90 20.79
C VAL A 10 28.68 -39.89 21.83
N PRO A 11 29.04 -38.59 21.77
CA PRO A 11 28.50 -37.59 22.67
C PRO A 11 26.96 -37.66 22.75
N SER A 12 26.44 -37.58 23.97
CA SER A 12 25.01 -37.75 24.31
C SER A 12 24.07 -36.75 23.62
N VAL A 13 24.60 -35.78 22.87
CA VAL A 13 23.86 -34.74 22.15
C VAL A 13 23.41 -35.23 20.76
N LEU A 14 24.13 -36.17 20.13
CA LEU A 14 23.81 -36.60 18.77
C LEU A 14 22.51 -37.39 18.69
N LEU A 15 22.17 -38.16 19.71
CA LEU A 15 20.91 -38.92 19.74
C LEU A 15 19.68 -38.02 19.88
N PRO A 16 19.62 -37.09 20.86
CA PRO A 16 18.57 -36.08 20.91
C PRO A 16 18.47 -35.23 19.65
N GLU A 17 19.59 -34.96 18.99
CA GLU A 17 19.60 -34.21 17.73
C GLU A 17 19.00 -35.01 16.56
N ILE A 18 19.25 -36.33 16.49
CA ILE A 18 18.67 -37.21 15.45
C ILE A 18 17.17 -37.44 15.70
N LEU A 19 16.81 -37.69 16.96
CA LEU A 19 15.45 -38.06 17.34
C LEU A 19 14.53 -36.85 17.57
N ASN A 20 15.11 -35.65 17.77
CA ASN A 20 14.44 -34.44 18.25
C ASN A 20 13.80 -34.55 19.64
N PHE A 21 14.08 -35.65 20.37
CA PHE A 21 13.66 -35.85 21.77
C PHE A 21 14.71 -36.67 22.51
N SER A 22 14.73 -36.57 23.84
CA SER A 22 15.61 -37.40 24.67
C SER A 22 15.05 -38.83 24.79
N PRO A 23 15.84 -39.88 24.51
CA PRO A 23 15.38 -41.26 24.65
C PRO A 23 14.87 -41.61 26.05
N GLN A 24 15.38 -40.95 27.09
CA GLN A 24 14.91 -41.14 28.47
C GLN A 24 13.44 -40.76 28.62
N LEU A 25 13.01 -39.64 28.02
CA LEU A 25 11.60 -39.21 28.08
C LEU A 25 10.65 -40.23 27.46
N LEU A 26 11.07 -40.87 26.36
CA LEU A 26 10.27 -41.92 25.74
C LEU A 26 10.13 -43.14 26.65
N LEU A 27 11.21 -43.52 27.35
CA LEU A 27 11.19 -44.64 28.29
C LEU A 27 10.32 -44.32 29.50
N ASP A 28 10.44 -43.10 30.06
CA ASP A 28 9.59 -42.61 31.14
C ASP A 28 8.09 -42.67 30.75
N ASP A 29 7.74 -42.18 29.56
CA ASP A 29 6.36 -42.22 29.06
C ASP A 29 5.83 -43.66 28.90
N ILE A 30 6.68 -44.60 28.44
CA ILE A 30 6.32 -46.01 28.32
C ILE A 30 6.06 -46.63 29.69
N ILE A 31 6.93 -46.35 30.67
CA ILE A 31 6.82 -46.89 32.04
C ILE A 31 5.54 -46.34 32.70
N ASN A 32 5.27 -45.04 32.54
CA ASN A 32 4.05 -44.43 33.05
C ASN A 32 2.80 -45.09 32.45
N HIS A 33 2.74 -45.27 31.13
CA HIS A 33 1.62 -45.94 30.48
C HIS A 33 1.48 -47.41 30.87
N ALA A 34 2.59 -48.12 31.14
CA ALA A 34 2.54 -49.48 31.62
C ALA A 34 1.98 -49.57 33.03
N ASN A 35 2.37 -48.66 33.93
CA ASN A 35 1.84 -48.59 35.29
C ASN A 35 0.35 -48.23 35.32
N ASP A 36 -0.08 -47.32 34.46
CA ASP A 36 -1.50 -47.02 34.25
C ASP A 36 -2.27 -48.27 33.78
N ALA A 37 -1.71 -49.03 32.83
CA ALA A 37 -2.32 -50.25 32.32
C ALA A 37 -2.39 -51.36 33.38
N ILE A 38 -1.36 -51.51 34.21
CA ILE A 38 -1.35 -52.44 35.34
C ILE A 38 -2.47 -52.08 36.33
N THR A 39 -2.56 -50.80 36.70
CA THR A 39 -3.60 -50.29 37.61
C THR A 39 -5.00 -50.56 37.04
N LEU A 40 -5.21 -50.28 35.75
CA LEU A 40 -6.48 -50.54 35.08
C LEU A 40 -6.83 -52.04 35.05
N ALA A 41 -5.84 -52.91 34.82
CA ALA A 41 -6.04 -54.35 34.82
C ALA A 41 -6.41 -54.90 36.21
N VAL A 42 -5.77 -54.40 37.27
CA VAL A 42 -6.09 -54.75 38.66
C VAL A 42 -7.50 -54.30 39.01
N ASN A 43 -7.88 -53.06 38.68
CA ASN A 43 -9.24 -52.54 38.91
C ASN A 43 -10.30 -53.34 38.15
N GLY A 44 -10.02 -53.73 36.90
CA GLY A 44 -10.93 -54.59 36.13
C GLY A 44 -11.06 -56.00 36.72
N MET A 45 -9.99 -56.53 37.30
CA MET A 45 -10.00 -57.81 38.01
C MET A 45 -10.79 -57.70 39.33
N GLU A 46 -10.68 -56.59 40.04
CA GLU A 46 -11.43 -56.31 41.27
C GLU A 46 -12.93 -56.40 41.03
N GLU A 47 -13.46 -55.69 40.03
CA GLU A 47 -14.89 -55.71 39.71
C GLU A 47 -15.38 -57.13 39.36
N PHE A 48 -14.57 -57.89 38.63
CA PHE A 48 -14.91 -59.27 38.26
C PHE A 48 -14.91 -60.20 39.48
N LEU A 49 -13.89 -60.11 40.34
CA LEU A 49 -13.76 -60.95 41.52
C LEU A 49 -14.80 -60.61 42.59
N GLN A 50 -15.16 -59.33 42.76
CA GLN A 50 -16.26 -58.91 43.64
C GLN A 50 -17.59 -59.51 43.18
N ARG A 51 -17.93 -59.39 41.88
CA ARG A 51 -19.14 -60.00 41.33
C ARG A 51 -19.17 -61.52 41.53
N TRP A 52 -18.03 -62.19 41.32
CA TRP A 52 -17.90 -63.62 41.55
C TRP A 52 -18.05 -64.01 43.02
N ALA A 53 -17.50 -63.21 43.94
CA ALA A 53 -17.62 -63.41 45.38
C ALA A 53 -19.06 -63.21 45.86
N ASP A 54 -19.76 -62.18 45.37
CA ASP A 54 -21.16 -61.90 45.69
C ASP A 54 -22.10 -63.02 45.24
N GLU A 55 -21.92 -63.53 44.01
CA GLU A 55 -22.69 -64.67 43.49
C GLU A 55 -22.50 -65.93 44.34
N ARG A 56 -21.31 -66.12 44.89
CA ARG A 56 -20.96 -67.30 45.70
C ARG A 56 -21.42 -67.16 47.15
N ALA A 57 -21.34 -65.96 47.72
CA ALA A 57 -21.91 -65.63 49.03
C ALA A 57 -23.44 -65.79 49.04
N ALA A 58 -24.12 -65.46 47.95
CA ALA A 58 -25.56 -65.70 47.82
C ALA A 58 -25.93 -67.20 47.72
N ALA A 59 -25.00 -68.06 47.30
CA ALA A 59 -25.24 -69.50 47.10
C ALA A 59 -24.88 -70.36 48.33
N VAL A 60 -24.04 -69.86 49.23
CA VAL A 60 -23.55 -70.58 50.42
C VAL A 60 -24.01 -69.80 51.66
N GLU A 61 -24.96 -70.37 52.42
CA GLU A 61 -25.55 -69.81 53.66
C GLU A 61 -24.56 -69.78 54.86
N GLU A 62 -23.25 -69.73 54.59
CA GLU A 62 -22.19 -69.71 55.60
C GLU A 62 -21.59 -68.30 55.64
N ASP A 63 -21.35 -67.79 56.86
CA ASP A 63 -20.85 -66.45 57.17
C ASP A 63 -19.36 -66.31 56.78
N TRP A 64 -19.04 -66.62 55.53
CA TRP A 64 -17.71 -66.57 54.96
C TRP A 64 -17.47 -65.16 54.40
N ASP A 65 -16.50 -64.44 54.98
CA ASP A 65 -16.08 -63.12 54.52
C ASP A 65 -15.24 -63.23 53.23
N SER A 66 -15.90 -63.64 52.14
CA SER A 66 -15.29 -63.82 50.81
C SER A 66 -14.66 -62.51 50.32
N THR A 67 -15.28 -61.40 50.69
CA THR A 67 -14.92 -60.04 50.29
C THR A 67 -13.56 -59.63 50.85
N GLN A 68 -13.31 -59.84 52.13
CA GLN A 68 -12.05 -59.46 52.76
C GLN A 68 -10.86 -60.28 52.21
N GLU A 69 -11.04 -61.58 51.97
CA GLU A 69 -9.98 -62.43 51.41
C GLU A 69 -9.65 -62.04 49.95
N VAL A 70 -10.66 -61.68 49.16
CA VAL A 70 -10.47 -61.21 47.77
C VAL A 70 -9.71 -59.89 47.75
N GLU A 71 -10.08 -58.93 48.59
CA GLU A 71 -9.36 -57.65 48.72
C GLU A 71 -7.91 -57.88 49.15
N GLN A 72 -7.66 -58.71 50.16
CA GLN A 72 -6.31 -58.99 50.63
C GLN A 72 -5.47 -59.71 49.57
N GLY A 73 -6.06 -60.67 48.85
CA GLY A 73 -5.41 -61.36 47.73
C GLY A 73 -5.10 -60.43 46.57
N LEU A 74 -6.00 -59.50 46.25
CA LEU A 74 -5.83 -58.51 45.20
C LEU A 74 -4.70 -57.53 45.54
N VAL A 75 -4.65 -57.02 46.78
CA VAL A 75 -3.57 -56.12 47.23
C VAL A 75 -2.21 -56.84 47.19
N ALA A 76 -2.16 -58.11 47.60
CA ALA A 76 -0.95 -58.92 47.52
C ALA A 76 -0.51 -59.15 46.06
N PHE A 77 -1.47 -59.43 45.16
CA PHE A 77 -1.21 -59.58 43.73
C PHE A 77 -0.73 -58.28 43.08
N GLN A 78 -1.37 -57.15 43.40
CA GLN A 78 -0.98 -55.83 42.92
C GLN A 78 0.46 -55.50 43.34
N THR A 79 0.78 -55.67 44.63
CA THR A 79 2.14 -55.41 45.14
C THR A 79 3.17 -56.31 44.46
N LEU A 80 2.82 -57.59 44.23
CA LEU A 80 3.69 -58.53 43.53
C LEU A 80 3.91 -58.10 42.07
N LEU A 81 2.85 -57.69 41.39
CA LEU A 81 2.89 -57.28 39.99
C LEU A 81 3.70 -55.99 39.81
N GLU A 82 3.46 -54.99 40.66
CA GLU A 82 4.22 -53.73 40.68
C GLU A 82 5.72 -54.00 40.91
N SER A 83 6.07 -54.80 41.93
CA SER A 83 7.48 -55.11 42.21
C SER A 83 8.21 -55.82 41.04
N HIS A 84 7.53 -56.71 40.31
CA HIS A 84 8.11 -57.40 39.16
C HIS A 84 8.13 -56.50 37.92
N ALA A 85 7.11 -55.67 37.73
CA ALA A 85 7.04 -54.71 36.65
C ALA A 85 8.16 -53.68 36.77
N ASP A 86 8.38 -53.11 37.96
CA ASP A 86 9.46 -52.16 38.23
C ASP A 86 10.83 -52.76 37.86
N ILE A 87 11.14 -53.97 38.34
CA ILE A 87 12.40 -54.65 38.02
C ILE A 87 12.53 -54.90 36.51
N ALA A 88 11.46 -55.33 35.85
CA ALA A 88 11.47 -55.60 34.42
C ALA A 88 11.66 -54.31 33.61
N PHE A 89 11.04 -53.21 34.02
CA PHE A 89 11.16 -51.91 33.37
C PHE A 89 12.53 -51.26 33.61
N ASP A 90 13.14 -51.42 34.78
CA ASP A 90 14.53 -51.02 35.03
C ASP A 90 15.50 -51.73 34.07
N PHE A 91 15.34 -53.05 33.90
CA PHE A 91 16.15 -53.81 32.95
C PHE A 91 15.89 -53.40 31.51
N PHE A 92 14.64 -53.13 31.16
CA PHE A 92 14.26 -52.66 29.83
C PHE A 92 14.85 -51.28 29.53
N GLU A 93 14.79 -50.34 30.48
CA GLU A 93 15.36 -49.00 30.34
C GLU A 93 16.87 -49.10 30.10
N LEU A 94 17.56 -49.81 30.99
CA LEU A 94 19.02 -49.99 30.91
C LEU A 94 19.43 -50.69 29.61
N TRP A 95 18.70 -51.73 29.20
CA TRP A 95 18.98 -52.45 27.97
C TRP A 95 18.74 -51.57 26.73
N SER A 96 17.67 -50.80 26.73
CA SER A 96 17.31 -49.89 25.63
C SER A 96 18.35 -48.79 25.44
N LEU A 97 18.79 -48.15 26.53
CA LEU A 97 19.84 -47.12 26.48
C LEU A 97 21.19 -47.69 26.03
N ARG A 98 21.49 -48.95 26.36
CA ARG A 98 22.77 -49.59 26.02
C ARG A 98 22.82 -50.21 24.62
N ASN A 99 21.68 -50.55 24.01
CA ASN A 99 21.63 -51.28 22.74
C ASN A 99 20.90 -50.52 21.63
N ILE A 100 19.68 -50.03 21.91
CA ILE A 100 18.85 -49.36 20.90
C ILE A 100 19.33 -47.92 20.72
N PHE A 101 19.48 -47.20 21.83
CA PHE A 101 19.91 -45.81 21.85
C PHE A 101 21.43 -45.68 22.11
N ALA A 102 22.22 -46.66 21.67
CA ALA A 102 23.67 -46.60 21.76
C ALA A 102 24.28 -46.55 20.36
N ILE A 103 24.98 -45.46 20.08
CA ILE A 103 25.76 -45.31 18.85
C ILE A 103 27.25 -45.53 19.19
N PRO A 104 27.93 -46.48 18.54
CA PRO A 104 29.35 -46.71 18.76
C PRO A 104 30.18 -45.54 18.19
N ALA A 105 31.18 -45.05 18.94
CA ALA A 105 32.03 -43.94 18.48
C ALA A 105 32.89 -44.25 17.24
N SER A 106 33.00 -45.53 16.85
CA SER A 106 33.70 -45.93 15.64
C SER A 106 32.92 -45.70 14.35
N LEU A 107 31.62 -45.34 14.43
CA LEU A 107 30.79 -45.13 13.25
C LEU A 107 30.70 -43.63 12.93
N PRO A 108 31.21 -43.17 11.77
CA PRO A 108 31.05 -41.79 11.33
C PRO A 108 29.60 -41.59 10.84
N ILE A 109 28.68 -41.34 11.77
CA ILE A 109 27.30 -40.96 11.43
C ILE A 109 27.30 -39.47 11.10
N VAL A 110 26.92 -39.14 9.86
CA VAL A 110 26.61 -37.77 9.45
C VAL A 110 25.10 -37.67 9.32
N VAL A 111 24.48 -36.87 10.20
CA VAL A 111 23.03 -36.65 10.16
C VAL A 111 22.69 -35.79 8.92
N PRO A 112 21.52 -35.96 8.26
CA PRO A 112 21.21 -35.21 7.04
C PRO A 112 21.34 -33.69 7.16
N HIS A 113 21.03 -33.10 8.32
CA HIS A 113 21.19 -31.66 8.55
C HIS A 113 22.63 -31.23 8.89
N GLN A 114 23.50 -32.17 9.23
CA GLN A 114 24.95 -31.95 9.35
C GLN A 114 25.68 -32.10 8.00
N LYS A 115 24.96 -32.50 6.94
CA LYS A 115 25.53 -32.62 5.60
C LYS A 115 25.92 -31.24 5.06
N GLY A 116 27.23 -31.01 4.96
CA GLY A 116 27.79 -29.72 4.52
C GLY A 116 28.22 -28.80 5.66
N ASN A 117 28.01 -29.19 6.92
CA ASN A 117 28.67 -28.56 8.05
C ASN A 117 30.14 -28.99 8.12
N ASN A 118 30.98 -28.28 7.38
CA ASN A 118 32.41 -28.36 7.56
C ASN A 118 32.78 -27.41 8.71
N LEU A 119 33.16 -27.96 9.86
CA LEU A 119 33.64 -27.16 11.01
C LEU A 119 35.09 -26.68 10.81
N GLU A 120 35.70 -26.97 9.66
CA GLU A 120 37.08 -26.62 9.32
C GLU A 120 37.23 -25.22 8.70
N TYR A 121 36.20 -24.37 8.76
CA TYR A 121 36.34 -22.99 8.27
C TYR A 121 37.24 -22.18 9.22
N PRO A 122 38.25 -21.45 8.69
CA PRO A 122 39.01 -20.54 9.53
C PRO A 122 38.11 -19.40 10.00
N PRO A 123 38.29 -18.90 11.25
CA PRO A 123 37.47 -17.82 11.80
C PRO A 123 37.57 -16.53 10.96
N GLU A 124 38.68 -16.33 10.25
CA GLU A 124 38.85 -15.22 9.30
C GLU A 124 37.77 -15.24 8.21
N ARG A 125 37.44 -16.42 7.67
CA ARG A 125 36.43 -16.54 6.60
C ARG A 125 35.03 -16.20 7.10
N GLU A 126 34.71 -16.51 8.35
CA GLU A 126 33.43 -16.09 8.95
C GLU A 126 33.34 -14.57 9.06
N THR A 127 34.42 -13.92 9.49
CA THR A 127 34.45 -12.44 9.58
C THR A 127 34.33 -11.77 8.20
N GLU A 128 34.98 -12.33 7.18
CA GLU A 128 34.82 -11.88 5.79
C GLU A 128 33.38 -12.01 5.32
N LEU A 129 32.75 -13.18 5.53
CA LEU A 129 31.36 -13.41 5.14
C LEU A 129 30.38 -12.50 5.88
N LEU A 130 30.62 -12.21 7.16
CA LEU A 130 29.83 -11.26 7.92
C LEU A 130 29.98 -9.84 7.37
N ALA A 131 31.20 -9.42 7.00
CA ALA A 131 31.44 -8.14 6.35
C ALA A 131 30.75 -8.05 4.97
N GLU A 132 30.84 -9.11 4.16
CA GLU A 132 30.13 -9.21 2.88
C GLU A 132 28.61 -9.09 3.07
N LEU A 133 28.08 -9.72 4.12
CA LEU A 133 26.66 -9.69 4.45
C LEU A 133 26.20 -8.29 4.88
N GLU A 134 27.02 -7.57 5.66
CA GLU A 134 26.77 -6.17 5.99
C GLU A 134 26.78 -5.27 4.75
N ASP A 135 27.74 -5.47 3.85
CA ASP A 135 27.82 -4.73 2.59
C ASP A 135 26.61 -5.01 1.69
N LEU A 136 26.14 -6.26 1.62
CA LEU A 136 24.92 -6.61 0.91
C LEU A 136 23.68 -5.97 1.55
N ARG A 137 23.59 -5.94 2.88
CA ARG A 137 22.52 -5.22 3.58
C ARG A 137 22.52 -3.74 3.24
N ARG A 138 23.69 -3.09 3.27
CA ARG A 138 23.85 -1.68 2.85
C ARG A 138 23.44 -1.47 1.40
N LYS A 139 23.88 -2.36 0.49
CA LYS A 139 23.47 -2.33 -0.93
C LYS A 139 21.96 -2.42 -1.08
N ILE A 140 21.29 -3.34 -0.37
CA ILE A 140 19.84 -3.48 -0.40
C ILE A 140 19.15 -2.20 0.08
N ASP A 141 19.63 -1.58 1.15
CA ASP A 141 19.03 -0.35 1.66
C ASP A 141 19.22 0.85 0.70
N THR A 142 20.40 0.97 0.07
CA THR A 142 20.61 1.98 -0.97
C THR A 142 19.69 1.76 -2.17
N GLN A 143 19.53 0.51 -2.62
CA GLN A 143 18.61 0.14 -3.71
C GLN A 143 17.16 0.45 -3.33
N ARG A 144 16.72 0.15 -2.10
CA ARG A 144 15.38 0.49 -1.61
C ARG A 144 15.15 2.00 -1.60
N ARG A 145 16.13 2.80 -1.15
CA ARG A 145 16.04 4.27 -1.16
C ARG A 145 15.95 4.81 -2.59
N LEU A 146 16.77 4.29 -3.48
CA LEU A 146 16.79 4.65 -4.90
C LEU A 146 15.47 4.27 -5.59
N ASN A 147 14.88 3.11 -5.29
CA ASN A 147 13.57 2.71 -5.80
C ASN A 147 12.48 3.70 -5.37
N ARG A 148 12.48 4.13 -4.09
CA ARG A 148 11.54 5.17 -3.61
C ARG A 148 11.70 6.49 -4.37
N LEU A 149 12.92 6.91 -4.67
CA LEU A 149 13.20 8.12 -5.46
C LEU A 149 12.70 7.98 -6.89
N TYR A 150 12.95 6.84 -7.55
CA TYR A 150 12.45 6.57 -8.89
C TYR A 150 10.92 6.55 -8.94
N GLN A 151 10.25 5.91 -7.98
CA GLN A 151 8.79 5.93 -7.90
C GLN A 151 8.25 7.37 -7.76
N ARG A 152 8.91 8.22 -6.98
CA ARG A 152 8.55 9.65 -6.87
C ARG A 152 8.79 10.38 -8.19
N ALA A 153 9.91 10.13 -8.87
CA ALA A 153 10.23 10.72 -10.16
C ALA A 153 9.21 10.32 -11.23
N VAL A 154 8.82 9.04 -11.28
CA VAL A 154 7.78 8.52 -12.19
C VAL A 154 6.45 9.22 -11.94
N ARG A 155 6.00 9.35 -10.68
CA ARG A 155 4.76 10.09 -10.34
C ARG A 155 4.82 11.57 -10.76
N ARG A 156 5.97 12.22 -10.58
CA ARG A 156 6.17 13.60 -11.02
C ARG A 156 6.16 13.72 -12.54
N SER A 157 6.79 12.77 -13.24
CA SER A 157 6.81 12.71 -14.70
C SER A 157 5.40 12.51 -15.26
N SER A 158 4.64 11.54 -14.73
CA SER A 158 3.26 11.29 -15.18
C SER A 158 2.34 12.49 -14.94
N SER A 159 2.52 13.21 -13.82
CA SER A 159 1.78 14.46 -13.54
C SER A 159 2.12 15.56 -14.55
N LYS A 160 3.40 15.73 -14.90
CA LYS A 160 3.83 16.68 -15.93
C LYS A 160 3.28 16.31 -17.30
N LEU A 161 3.34 15.04 -17.66
CA LEU A 161 2.81 14.51 -18.92
C LEU A 161 1.31 14.78 -19.02
N ARG A 162 0.52 14.51 -17.97
CA ARG A 162 -0.91 14.83 -17.94
C ARG A 162 -1.17 16.31 -18.15
N ARG A 163 -0.43 17.20 -17.47
CA ARG A 163 -0.56 18.65 -17.66
C ARG A 163 -0.25 19.07 -19.09
N SER A 164 0.85 18.56 -19.66
CA SER A 164 1.22 18.83 -21.05
C SER A 164 0.13 18.36 -22.00
N GLN A 165 -0.39 17.13 -21.83
CA GLN A 165 -1.49 16.61 -22.63
C GLN A 165 -2.76 17.48 -22.51
N THR A 166 -3.14 17.88 -21.29
CA THR A 166 -4.30 18.77 -21.12
C THR A 166 -4.09 20.13 -21.78
N TYR A 167 -2.87 20.68 -21.72
CA TYR A 167 -2.53 21.93 -22.38
C TYR A 167 -2.57 21.78 -23.89
N THR A 168 -1.95 20.74 -24.45
CA THR A 168 -2.01 20.41 -25.87
C THR A 168 -3.45 20.23 -26.34
N ASN A 169 -4.28 19.49 -25.60
CA ASN A 169 -5.70 19.32 -25.93
C ASN A 169 -6.46 20.65 -25.90
N ARG A 170 -6.15 21.56 -24.97
CA ARG A 170 -6.74 22.91 -24.92
C ARG A 170 -6.32 23.78 -26.09
N ILE A 171 -5.11 23.64 -26.62
CA ILE A 171 -4.65 24.40 -27.79
C ILE A 171 -4.89 23.66 -29.11
N ALA A 172 -5.28 22.39 -29.08
CA ALA A 172 -5.51 21.57 -30.27
C ALA A 172 -6.62 22.16 -31.16
N PHE A 173 -7.60 22.90 -30.60
CA PHE A 173 -8.60 23.59 -31.41
C PHE A 173 -7.98 24.69 -32.29
N LEU A 174 -6.87 25.31 -31.88
CA LEU A 174 -6.15 26.29 -32.70
C LEU A 174 -5.45 25.64 -33.91
N GLN A 175 -5.29 24.32 -33.89
CA GLN A 175 -4.77 23.54 -35.02
C GLN A 175 -5.89 23.08 -35.97
N SER A 176 -7.15 23.43 -35.69
CA SER A 176 -8.29 23.17 -36.57
C SER A 176 -8.14 23.90 -37.92
N PRO A 177 -8.74 23.39 -39.01
CA PRO A 177 -8.60 23.97 -40.34
C PRO A 177 -9.10 25.42 -40.41
N GLN A 178 -10.10 25.78 -39.61
CA GLN A 178 -10.66 27.13 -39.54
C GLN A 178 -9.64 28.16 -39.02
N CYS A 179 -8.83 27.79 -38.03
CA CYS A 179 -7.76 28.66 -37.53
C CYS A 179 -6.59 28.79 -38.52
N ARG A 180 -6.38 27.81 -39.42
CA ARG A 180 -5.40 27.94 -40.52
C ARG A 180 -5.86 28.94 -41.59
N GLU A 181 -7.16 28.99 -41.87
CA GLU A 181 -7.74 30.02 -42.74
C GLU A 181 -7.61 31.42 -42.11
N LEU A 182 -7.85 31.54 -40.80
CA LEU A 182 -7.61 32.78 -40.06
C LEU A 182 -6.11 33.18 -40.02
N ALA A 183 -5.20 32.20 -40.00
CA ALA A 183 -3.76 32.45 -40.05
C ALA A 183 -3.28 32.96 -41.42
N ALA A 184 -4.07 32.82 -42.49
CA ALA A 184 -3.79 33.38 -43.81
C ALA A 184 -4.33 34.82 -43.98
N ILE A 185 -5.12 35.33 -43.02
CA ILE A 185 -5.66 36.70 -43.04
C ILE A 185 -4.57 37.78 -42.95
N PRO A 186 -3.52 37.65 -42.12
CA PRO A 186 -2.42 38.63 -42.10
C PRO A 186 -1.78 38.82 -43.48
N ASP A 187 -1.50 37.72 -44.19
CA ASP A 187 -0.94 37.78 -45.54
C ASP A 187 -1.89 38.50 -46.52
N HIS A 188 -3.20 38.25 -46.39
CA HIS A 188 -4.20 38.94 -47.21
C HIS A 188 -4.35 40.43 -46.84
N LEU A 189 -4.24 40.78 -45.56
CA LEU A 189 -4.24 42.17 -45.08
C LEU A 189 -2.97 42.91 -45.51
N GLU A 190 -1.82 42.25 -45.54
CA GLU A 190 -0.58 42.83 -46.10
C GLU A 190 -0.73 43.05 -47.60
N MET A 191 -1.31 42.11 -48.36
CA MET A 191 -1.62 42.32 -49.78
C MET A 191 -2.61 43.46 -50.01
N MET A 192 -3.66 43.59 -49.19
CA MET A 192 -4.60 44.71 -49.26
C MET A 192 -3.99 46.04 -48.81
N PHE A 193 -3.15 46.04 -47.79
CA PHE A 193 -2.45 47.23 -47.34
C PHE A 193 -1.46 47.72 -48.41
N ASN A 194 -0.73 46.79 -49.04
CA ASN A 194 0.14 47.10 -50.17
C ASN A 194 -0.66 47.63 -51.37
N SER A 195 -1.85 47.10 -51.65
CA SER A 195 -2.69 47.62 -52.73
C SER A 195 -3.28 49.00 -52.42
N VAL A 196 -3.75 49.25 -51.19
CA VAL A 196 -4.28 50.56 -50.77
C VAL A 196 -3.19 51.61 -50.64
N SER A 197 -2.01 51.25 -50.14
CA SER A 197 -0.86 52.16 -50.09
C SER A 197 -0.26 52.44 -51.47
N SER A 198 -0.50 51.58 -52.45
CA SER A 198 -0.18 51.85 -53.87
C SER A 198 -1.22 52.72 -54.59
N LEU A 199 -2.35 53.04 -53.96
CA LEU A 199 -3.32 53.99 -54.53
C LEU A 199 -2.81 55.43 -54.36
N PRO A 200 -2.95 56.29 -55.39
CA PRO A 200 -2.61 57.70 -55.28
C PRO A 200 -3.48 58.40 -54.22
N THR A 201 -2.87 59.24 -53.39
CA THR A 201 -3.58 60.02 -52.37
C THR A 201 -4.66 60.89 -53.02
N LEU A 202 -5.91 60.76 -52.56
CA LEU A 202 -7.01 61.64 -52.97
C LEU A 202 -6.72 63.07 -52.51
N ASP A 203 -6.27 63.90 -53.45
CA ASP A 203 -6.19 65.34 -53.31
C ASP A 203 -7.63 65.90 -53.20
N PRO A 204 -8.01 66.66 -52.15
CA PRO A 204 -9.36 67.21 -52.00
C PRO A 204 -9.80 68.15 -53.15
N SER A 205 -8.89 68.41 -54.09
CA SER A 205 -9.06 69.21 -55.29
C SER A 205 -9.70 68.45 -56.47
N SER A 206 -9.78 67.11 -56.43
CA SER A 206 -10.31 66.29 -57.54
C SER A 206 -11.63 65.59 -57.18
N THR A 207 -12.60 66.33 -56.67
CA THR A 207 -14.00 65.88 -56.62
C THR A 207 -14.69 66.17 -57.96
N ILE A 208 -15.10 65.10 -58.64
CA ILE A 208 -15.99 65.08 -59.82
C ILE A 208 -17.41 65.64 -59.48
N LEU A 209 -17.62 66.09 -58.24
CA LEU A 209 -18.83 66.78 -57.77
C LEU A 209 -18.95 68.24 -58.26
N SER A 210 -17.88 68.82 -58.82
CA SER A 210 -17.85 70.24 -59.28
C SER A 210 -18.26 70.45 -60.75
N LYS A 211 -18.63 69.38 -61.48
CA LYS A 211 -19.07 69.44 -62.90
C LYS A 211 -20.47 68.86 -63.10
N LEU A 212 -21.44 69.29 -62.29
CA LEU A 212 -22.86 69.14 -62.57
C LEU A 212 -23.48 70.51 -62.85
N PRO A 213 -24.33 70.67 -63.89
CA PRO A 213 -24.92 71.96 -64.26
C PRO A 213 -25.81 72.51 -63.14
N ILE A 214 -25.76 73.83 -62.95
CA ILE A 214 -26.56 74.61 -62.01
C ILE A 214 -28.06 74.30 -62.22
N PRO A 215 -28.81 73.88 -61.19
CA PRO A 215 -30.25 73.61 -61.33
C PRO A 215 -31.08 74.90 -61.41
N ASP A 216 -31.96 74.98 -62.42
CA ASP A 216 -33.00 75.99 -62.56
C ASP A 216 -33.92 76.01 -61.33
N HIS A 217 -34.06 77.19 -60.72
CA HIS A 217 -34.67 77.44 -59.40
C HIS A 217 -36.21 77.35 -59.36
N SER A 218 -36.85 76.61 -60.26
CA SER A 218 -38.30 76.38 -60.27
C SER A 218 -38.73 74.92 -60.10
N LYS A 219 -37.79 73.98 -59.94
CA LYS A 219 -38.06 72.56 -59.68
C LYS A 219 -37.47 72.12 -58.34
N ARG A 220 -38.14 71.19 -57.64
CA ARG A 220 -37.73 70.78 -56.30
C ARG A 220 -36.43 69.94 -56.37
N PRO A 221 -35.50 70.09 -55.40
CA PRO A 221 -34.12 69.57 -55.50
C PRO A 221 -33.96 68.04 -55.54
N TRP A 222 -35.02 67.28 -55.24
CA TRP A 222 -35.03 65.82 -55.30
C TRP A 222 -35.49 65.26 -56.66
N GLU A 223 -35.96 66.13 -57.58
CA GLU A 223 -36.38 65.75 -58.94
C GLU A 223 -35.26 65.91 -59.98
N THR A 224 -34.14 66.55 -59.65
CA THR A 224 -33.06 66.87 -60.61
C THR A 224 -31.79 66.04 -60.43
N ASN A 225 -31.58 65.40 -59.27
CA ASN A 225 -30.39 64.56 -59.04
C ASN A 225 -30.66 63.40 -58.08
N LYS A 226 -30.04 62.24 -58.34
CA LYS A 226 -30.14 61.02 -57.51
C LYS A 226 -29.62 61.25 -56.10
N THR A 227 -28.60 62.08 -55.94
CA THR A 227 -28.07 62.47 -54.62
C THR A 227 -29.05 63.34 -53.84
N GLY A 228 -29.80 64.22 -54.52
CA GLY A 228 -30.87 65.01 -53.91
C GLY A 228 -32.05 64.15 -53.47
N TYR A 229 -32.40 63.13 -54.26
CA TYR A 229 -33.38 62.12 -53.85
C TYR A 229 -32.91 61.33 -52.62
N ILE A 230 -31.64 60.93 -52.57
CA ILE A 230 -31.08 60.23 -51.41
C ILE A 230 -31.09 61.12 -50.17
N ASP A 231 -30.67 62.38 -50.24
CA ASP A 231 -30.70 63.28 -49.08
C ASP A 231 -32.14 63.56 -48.61
N TRP A 232 -33.07 63.72 -49.54
CA TRP A 232 -34.50 63.83 -49.22
C TRP A 232 -35.05 62.55 -48.58
N ALA A 233 -34.73 61.38 -49.11
CA ALA A 233 -35.17 60.09 -48.59
C ALA A 233 -34.57 59.80 -47.20
N VAL A 234 -33.30 60.14 -47.00
CA VAL A 234 -32.62 60.03 -45.69
C VAL A 234 -33.24 61.02 -44.70
N LYS A 235 -33.53 62.27 -45.09
CA LYS A 235 -34.27 63.22 -44.24
C LYS A 235 -35.67 62.72 -43.90
N GLN A 236 -36.37 62.10 -44.85
CA GLN A 236 -37.69 61.52 -44.62
C GLN A 236 -37.63 60.30 -43.68
N LEU A 237 -36.57 59.49 -43.77
CA LEU A 237 -36.32 58.39 -42.82
C LEU A 237 -35.92 58.91 -41.44
N LEU A 238 -35.16 59.98 -41.34
CA LEU A 238 -34.79 60.60 -40.07
C LEU A 238 -35.97 61.31 -39.42
N THR A 239 -36.85 61.98 -40.18
CA THR A 239 -38.08 62.54 -39.62
C THR A 239 -39.05 61.44 -39.18
N LYS A 240 -39.11 60.32 -39.91
CA LYS A 240 -39.87 59.13 -39.51
C LYS A 240 -39.28 58.45 -38.26
N ALA A 241 -37.96 58.25 -38.20
CA ALA A 241 -37.27 57.69 -37.04
C ALA A 241 -37.38 58.61 -35.81
N LYS A 242 -37.39 59.93 -35.99
CA LYS A 242 -37.60 60.89 -34.90
C LYS A 242 -39.08 61.00 -34.48
N GLN A 243 -40.01 60.64 -35.36
CA GLN A 243 -41.42 60.43 -35.02
C GLN A 243 -41.65 59.09 -34.30
N ASP A 244 -40.90 58.04 -34.67
CA ASP A 244 -40.94 56.71 -34.04
C ASP A 244 -40.16 56.67 -32.70
N ASP A 245 -39.13 57.50 -32.48
CA ASP A 245 -38.47 57.72 -31.18
C ASP A 245 -39.34 58.50 -30.18
N GLY A 246 -40.49 59.03 -30.63
CA GLY A 246 -41.54 59.60 -29.78
C GLY A 246 -42.66 58.61 -29.42
N ALA A 247 -42.61 57.38 -29.95
CA ALA A 247 -43.65 56.37 -29.80
C ALA A 247 -43.06 54.98 -29.52
N THR A 248 -42.73 54.73 -28.25
CA THR A 248 -42.82 53.43 -27.54
C THR A 248 -42.05 52.20 -28.04
N ILE A 249 -41.14 51.71 -27.17
CA ILE A 249 -40.76 50.30 -26.84
C ILE A 249 -39.32 49.85 -27.19
N ASP A 250 -38.51 49.81 -26.10
CA ASP A 250 -37.53 48.80 -25.67
C ASP A 250 -36.82 47.91 -26.71
N SER A 251 -35.51 48.15 -26.91
CA SER A 251 -34.49 47.10 -27.15
C SER A 251 -33.09 47.65 -27.49
N ASN A 252 -32.46 48.47 -26.63
CA ASN A 252 -31.08 48.91 -26.89
C ASN A 252 -30.14 48.98 -25.66
N SER A 253 -30.37 48.16 -24.64
CA SER A 253 -29.54 48.12 -23.42
C SER A 253 -28.35 47.13 -23.45
N THR A 254 -28.12 46.39 -24.53
CA THR A 254 -27.18 45.25 -24.50
C THR A 254 -25.80 45.55 -25.08
N VAL A 255 -25.67 46.50 -26.01
CA VAL A 255 -24.37 46.78 -26.65
C VAL A 255 -23.55 47.80 -25.84
N THR A 256 -24.21 48.73 -25.15
CA THR A 256 -23.56 49.75 -24.31
C THR A 256 -23.02 49.17 -22.99
N GLY A 257 -23.69 48.16 -22.41
CA GLY A 257 -23.23 47.51 -21.16
C GLY A 257 -22.04 46.56 -21.33
N MET A 258 -21.78 46.06 -22.54
CA MET A 258 -20.70 45.09 -22.80
C MET A 258 -19.31 45.76 -22.92
N VAL A 259 -19.28 47.04 -23.29
CA VAL A 259 -18.05 47.87 -23.34
C VAL A 259 -17.63 48.33 -21.94
N GLU A 260 -18.56 48.39 -20.99
CA GLU A 260 -18.28 48.76 -19.58
C GLU A 260 -17.83 47.55 -18.73
N ALA A 261 -18.29 46.33 -19.06
CA ALA A 261 -17.88 45.11 -18.37
C ALA A 261 -16.45 44.65 -18.72
N THR A 262 -15.91 45.05 -19.88
CA THR A 262 -14.56 44.66 -20.32
C THR A 262 -13.46 45.56 -19.75
N SER A 263 -13.79 46.75 -19.23
CA SER A 263 -12.84 47.65 -18.55
C SER A 263 -12.69 47.40 -17.05
N SER A 264 -13.56 46.57 -16.44
CA SER A 264 -13.52 46.27 -15.00
C SER A 264 -12.75 44.98 -14.63
N VAL A 265 -12.49 44.10 -15.60
CA VAL A 265 -11.69 42.87 -15.38
C VAL A 265 -10.20 43.20 -15.56
N GLY A 266 -9.57 43.78 -14.55
CA GLY A 266 -8.14 44.12 -14.63
C GLY A 266 -7.54 44.91 -13.46
N THR A 267 -8.25 45.04 -12.34
CA THR A 267 -7.76 45.88 -11.23
C THR A 267 -6.89 45.08 -10.26
N ALA A 268 -5.74 45.63 -9.86
CA ALA A 268 -4.71 45.01 -9.01
C ALA A 268 -5.16 44.51 -7.62
N ARG A 269 -6.41 44.77 -7.22
CA ARG A 269 -7.00 44.29 -5.95
C ARG A 269 -7.46 42.82 -6.05
N ASP A 270 -7.85 42.33 -7.23
CA ASP A 270 -8.29 40.94 -7.41
C ASP A 270 -7.11 39.96 -7.45
N LEU A 271 -5.95 40.40 -7.94
CA LEU A 271 -4.69 39.64 -7.86
C LEU A 271 -4.21 39.46 -6.40
N LYS A 272 -4.48 40.42 -5.51
CA LYS A 272 -4.12 40.34 -4.09
C LYS A 272 -4.96 39.31 -3.33
N HIS A 273 -6.25 39.17 -3.66
CA HIS A 273 -7.11 38.15 -3.09
C HIS A 273 -6.74 36.73 -3.56
N ALA A 274 -6.36 36.56 -4.83
CA ALA A 274 -5.88 35.27 -5.35
C ALA A 274 -4.54 34.83 -4.71
N LEU A 275 -3.65 35.77 -4.38
CA LEU A 275 -2.38 35.51 -3.70
C LEU A 275 -2.53 35.17 -2.21
N GLN A 276 -3.52 35.74 -1.52
CA GLN A 276 -3.80 35.44 -0.10
C GLN A 276 -4.43 34.05 0.11
N VAL A 277 -5.17 33.53 -0.87
CA VAL A 277 -5.78 32.18 -0.82
C VAL A 277 -4.75 31.06 -1.11
N GLY A 278 -3.59 31.39 -1.68
CA GLY A 278 -2.55 30.43 -2.08
C GLY A 278 -1.45 30.15 -1.06
N MET A 279 -1.46 30.77 0.11
CA MET A 279 -0.46 30.53 1.16
C MET A 279 -0.95 29.46 2.16
N PRO A 280 -0.32 28.28 2.24
CA PRO A 280 -0.65 27.30 3.28
C PRO A 280 -0.22 27.82 4.65
N SER A 281 -1.19 28.05 5.52
CA SER A 281 -1.01 28.22 6.96
C SER A 281 -0.59 26.89 7.63
N SER A 282 0.06 27.01 8.79
CA SER A 282 0.44 25.96 9.76
C SER A 282 1.82 25.32 9.62
N ILE A 283 2.78 25.93 10.34
CA ILE A 283 3.89 25.22 10.99
C ILE A 283 3.37 24.82 12.39
N PRO A 284 3.30 23.53 12.77
CA PRO A 284 3.00 23.18 14.15
C PRO A 284 4.23 23.41 15.03
N SER A 285 4.06 24.27 16.03
CA SER A 285 4.99 24.48 17.14
C SER A 285 5.12 23.18 17.95
N ARG A 286 6.29 22.55 17.91
CA ARG A 286 6.67 21.44 18.78
C ARG A 286 7.19 22.02 20.08
N ALA A 287 6.28 22.23 21.04
CA ALA A 287 6.63 22.49 22.43
C ALA A 287 7.40 21.27 22.98
N GLY A 288 8.66 21.52 23.35
CA GLY A 288 9.49 20.56 24.07
C GLY A 288 9.04 20.49 25.52
N GLY A 289 8.53 19.34 25.94
CA GLY A 289 8.43 18.96 27.35
C GLY A 289 9.81 18.56 27.86
N ALA A 290 10.36 19.36 28.77
CA ALA A 290 11.45 18.98 29.67
C ALA A 290 11.03 17.73 30.47
N ARG A 291 11.76 16.61 30.37
CA ARG A 291 12.78 16.20 31.36
C ARG A 291 12.38 16.47 32.81
N ASP A 292 11.53 15.59 33.31
CA ASP A 292 11.44 15.30 34.74
C ASP A 292 12.42 14.14 35.03
N ARG A 293 13.57 14.47 35.63
CA ARG A 293 14.49 13.50 36.25
C ARG A 293 14.16 13.52 37.72
N GLY A 294 13.36 12.58 38.17
CA GLY A 294 13.27 12.20 39.57
C GLY A 294 14.56 11.49 39.97
N ASP A 295 15.33 12.15 40.83
CA ASP A 295 16.23 11.51 41.78
C ASP A 295 15.43 10.54 42.65
N VAL A 296 15.82 9.27 42.67
CA VAL A 296 15.70 8.42 43.87
C VAL A 296 17.00 7.62 43.98
N ALA A 297 17.75 7.99 45.00
CA ALA A 297 18.84 7.24 45.58
C ALA A 297 18.26 6.09 46.45
N GLU A 298 18.92 4.93 46.41
CA GLU A 298 19.02 3.86 47.42
C GLU A 298 19.66 2.66 46.66
N ALA A 299 20.89 2.19 46.83
CA ALA A 299 21.84 2.18 47.94
C ALA A 299 21.34 1.45 49.19
N HIS A 300 21.24 0.13 49.12
CA HIS A 300 21.49 -0.85 50.18
C HIS A 300 21.87 -2.17 49.47
N GLU A 301 23.10 -2.66 49.66
CA GLU A 301 23.47 -3.70 50.64
C GLU A 301 22.79 -5.05 50.37
#